data_AF-A0A970E893-F1
#
_entry.id   AF-A0A970E893-F1
#
_cell.length_a   1.000
_cell.length_b   1.000
_cell.length_c   1.000
_cell.angle_alpha   90.00
_cell.angle_beta   90.00
_cell.angle_gamma   90.00
#
_symmetry.space_group_name_H-M   'P 1'
#
loop_
_entity.id
_entity.type
_entity.pdbx_description
1 polymer ?
#
loop_
_entity_poly.entity_id
_entity_poly.type
_entity_poly.pdbx_seq_one_letter_code
_entity_poly.pdbx_strand_id
1 'polypeptide(L)'
;MATVLGVLPAAVFMIFIGAVMALAAGNYDITAVFASLGMPIISMLVLILATWTTNTGNAYTAGLAAMKVFSFRDELRPKVTLICGALGTLVAIAGLATVLESFISVLSSLVPPIAGIIIADYWIIGKGDPNNWYPVKGINWIGILSWAAGSIVALFFSFFSPALDGIIVCLISYLVLNSLFSKTSLAGGGIMDINEILGLEKGEVI
;
A
#
# COMPACT_ATOMS: atom_id res chain seq x y z
N MET A 1 13.37 5.72 -13.74
CA MET A 1 14.71 5.09 -13.86
C MET A 1 15.23 4.49 -12.56
N ALA A 2 15.08 5.15 -11.40
CA ALA A 2 15.51 4.60 -10.10
C ALA A 2 14.93 3.21 -9.76
N THR A 3 13.65 2.96 -10.07
CA THR A 3 13.04 1.65 -9.85
C THR A 3 13.61 0.56 -10.76
N VAL A 4 13.85 0.90 -12.03
CA VAL A 4 14.31 -0.08 -13.05
C VAL A 4 15.82 -0.35 -12.94
N LEU A 5 16.62 0.66 -12.62
CA LEU A 5 18.08 0.53 -12.54
C LEU A 5 18.59 0.32 -11.11
N GLY A 6 17.81 0.68 -10.10
CA GLY A 6 18.16 0.51 -8.69
C GLY A 6 17.43 -0.66 -8.05
N VAL A 7 16.10 -0.56 -7.95
CA VAL A 7 15.28 -1.52 -7.18
C VAL A 7 15.26 -2.90 -7.83
N LEU A 8 15.03 -2.97 -9.14
CA LEU A 8 14.91 -4.23 -9.87
C LEU A 8 16.20 -5.08 -9.79
N PRO A 9 17.40 -4.55 -10.13
CA PRO A 9 18.63 -5.31 -10.02
C PRO A 9 18.91 -5.73 -8.57
N ALA A 10 18.78 -4.81 -7.61
CA ALA A 10 19.00 -5.13 -6.20
C ALA A 10 18.05 -6.23 -5.70
N ALA A 11 16.76 -6.18 -6.07
CA ALA A 11 15.78 -7.19 -5.70
C ALA A 11 16.11 -8.56 -6.30
N VAL A 12 16.44 -8.63 -7.60
CA VAL A 12 16.81 -9.88 -8.26
C VAL A 12 18.07 -10.49 -7.65
N PHE A 13 19.10 -9.67 -7.38
CA PHE A 13 20.32 -10.13 -6.70
C PHE A 13 20.04 -10.62 -5.28
N MET A 14 19.23 -9.91 -4.49
CA MET A 14 18.86 -10.34 -3.14
C MET A 14 18.10 -11.66 -3.14
N ILE A 15 17.14 -11.85 -4.05
CA ILE A 15 16.39 -13.10 -4.18
C ILE A 15 17.33 -14.24 -4.58
N PHE A 16 18.23 -14.00 -5.54
CA PHE A 16 19.18 -15.01 -5.99
C PHE A 16 20.13 -15.45 -4.86
N ILE A 17 20.75 -14.51 -4.15
CA ILE A 17 21.66 -14.81 -3.03
C ILE A 17 20.90 -15.53 -1.91
N GLY A 18 19.70 -15.05 -1.56
CA GLY A 18 18.85 -15.68 -0.55
C GLY A 18 18.49 -17.11 -0.89
N ALA A 19 18.12 -17.38 -2.15
CA ALA A 19 17.79 -18.72 -2.63
C ALA A 19 19.00 -19.68 -2.57
N VAL A 20 20.19 -19.22 -3.01
CA VAL A 20 21.42 -20.03 -2.93
C VAL A 20 21.77 -20.37 -1.48
N MET A 21 21.71 -19.38 -0.58
CA MET A 21 21.97 -19.59 0.84
C MET A 21 20.96 -20.55 1.48
N ALA A 22 19.67 -20.40 1.15
CA ALA A 22 18.62 -21.26 1.68
C ALA A 22 18.79 -22.72 1.25
N LEU A 23 19.15 -22.95 -0.02
CA LEU A 23 19.44 -24.30 -0.52
C LEU A 23 20.70 -24.90 0.10
N ALA A 24 21.75 -24.11 0.28
CA ALA A 24 23.02 -24.58 0.84
C ALA A 24 22.90 -24.96 2.34
N ALA A 25 22.11 -24.21 3.10
CA ALA A 25 21.94 -24.40 4.53
C ALA A 25 20.68 -25.21 4.92
N GLY A 26 19.81 -25.51 3.95
CA GLY A 26 18.53 -26.20 4.17
C GLY A 26 17.50 -25.39 4.97
N ASN A 27 17.73 -24.09 5.19
CA ASN A 27 16.85 -23.21 5.95
C ASN A 27 16.74 -21.85 5.24
N TYR A 28 15.50 -21.36 5.07
CA TYR A 28 15.25 -20.05 4.44
C TYR A 28 15.48 -18.87 5.39
N ASP A 29 15.54 -19.12 6.69
CA ASP A 29 15.84 -18.10 7.68
C ASP A 29 17.35 -17.84 7.71
N ILE A 30 17.77 -16.73 7.11
CA ILE A 30 19.16 -16.28 7.06
C ILE A 30 19.77 -16.21 8.47
N THR A 31 18.99 -15.82 9.48
CA THR A 31 19.50 -15.73 10.85
C THR A 31 19.81 -17.11 11.42
N ALA A 32 18.95 -18.10 11.15
CA ALA A 32 19.18 -19.49 11.49
C ALA A 32 20.36 -20.10 10.71
N VAL A 33 20.52 -19.73 9.43
CA VAL A 33 21.67 -20.12 8.62
C VAL A 33 22.99 -19.67 9.25
N PHE A 34 23.14 -18.38 9.56
CA PHE A 34 24.37 -17.87 10.17
C PHE A 34 24.60 -18.42 11.60
N ALA A 35 23.53 -18.67 12.36
CA ALA A 35 23.63 -19.32 13.66
C ALA A 35 24.14 -20.78 13.54
N SER A 36 23.66 -21.53 12.54
CA SER A 36 24.09 -22.92 12.29
C SER A 36 25.55 -23.04 11.85
N LEU A 37 26.10 -22.00 11.22
CA LEU A 37 27.52 -21.89 10.84
C LEU A 37 28.44 -21.49 12.00
N GLY A 38 27.93 -21.40 13.23
CA GLY A 38 28.70 -21.03 14.41
C GLY A 38 28.96 -19.53 14.56
N MET A 39 28.23 -18.67 13.81
CA MET A 39 28.37 -17.21 13.82
C MET A 39 27.11 -16.46 14.31
N PRO A 40 26.59 -16.75 15.52
CA PRO A 40 25.34 -16.16 16.00
C PRO A 40 25.43 -14.64 16.23
N ILE A 41 26.62 -14.11 16.56
CA ILE A 41 26.81 -12.66 16.75
C ILE A 41 26.64 -11.91 15.42
N ILE A 42 27.21 -12.45 14.33
CA ILE A 42 27.08 -11.85 13.00
C ILE A 42 25.63 -11.93 12.53
N SER A 43 24.96 -13.07 12.77
CA SER A 43 23.52 -13.24 12.52
C SER A 43 22.68 -12.14 13.16
N MET A 44 22.89 -11.89 14.46
CA MET A 44 22.15 -10.86 15.19
C MET A 44 22.42 -9.45 14.65
N LEU A 45 23.68 -9.13 14.34
CA LEU A 45 24.03 -7.82 13.77
C LEU A 45 23.37 -7.58 12.41
N VAL A 46 23.36 -8.60 11.54
CA VAL A 46 22.69 -8.53 10.23
C VAL A 46 21.19 -8.28 10.41
N LEU A 47 20.52 -9.00 11.32
CA LEU A 47 19.10 -8.82 11.60
C LEU A 47 18.79 -7.39 12.10
N ILE A 48 19.59 -6.87 13.03
CA ILE A 48 19.42 -5.51 13.55
C ILE A 48 19.58 -4.50 12.41
N LEU A 49 20.68 -4.58 11.64
CA LEU A 49 20.94 -3.62 10.55
C LEU A 49 19.88 -3.69 9.44
N ALA A 50 19.41 -4.89 9.11
CA ALA A 50 18.36 -5.10 8.12
C ALA A 50 17.02 -4.47 8.54
N THR A 51 16.67 -4.58 9.82
CA THR A 51 15.38 -4.08 10.34
C THR A 51 15.44 -2.63 10.81
N TRP A 52 16.64 -2.09 11.11
CA TRP A 52 16.82 -0.76 11.68
C TRP A 52 16.23 0.36 10.82
N THR A 53 16.58 0.39 9.53
CA THR A 53 16.21 1.49 8.64
C THR A 53 14.71 1.51 8.39
N THR A 54 14.10 0.34 8.15
CA THR A 54 12.65 0.20 7.97
C THR A 54 11.89 0.57 9.24
N ASN A 55 12.32 0.08 10.41
CA ASN A 55 11.65 0.40 11.68
C ASN A 55 11.77 1.89 12.04
N THR A 56 12.91 2.52 11.73
CA THR A 56 13.09 3.97 11.91
C THR A 56 12.13 4.77 11.04
N GLY A 57 11.98 4.38 9.76
CA GLY A 57 11.02 5.02 8.84
C GLY A 57 9.58 4.87 9.33
N ASN A 58 9.20 3.65 9.74
CA ASN A 58 7.85 3.35 10.22
C ASN A 58 7.50 4.13 11.49
N ALA A 59 8.42 4.18 12.47
CA ALA A 59 8.23 4.95 13.69
C ALA A 59 8.05 6.45 13.39
N TYR A 60 8.87 6.99 12.48
CA TYR A 60 8.77 8.38 12.05
C TYR A 60 7.43 8.71 11.40
N THR A 61 6.93 7.86 10.49
CA THR A 61 5.63 8.07 9.85
C THR A 61 4.48 7.96 10.84
N ALA A 62 4.55 7.03 11.79
CA ALA A 62 3.58 6.89 12.87
C ALA A 62 3.55 8.12 13.78
N GLY A 63 4.73 8.62 14.17
CA GLY A 63 4.86 9.86 14.95
C GLY A 63 4.28 11.06 14.21
N LEU A 64 4.57 11.22 12.91
CA LEU A 64 4.01 12.31 12.11
C LEU A 64 2.48 12.21 11.98
N ALA A 65 1.93 11.01 11.83
CA ALA A 65 0.48 10.81 11.81
C ALA A 65 -0.16 11.21 13.14
N ALA A 66 0.42 10.81 14.28
CA ALA A 66 -0.06 11.20 15.60
C ALA A 66 0.02 12.72 15.82
N MET A 67 1.11 13.36 15.40
CA MET A 67 1.27 14.82 15.48
C MET A 67 0.14 15.56 14.74
N LYS A 68 -0.25 15.07 13.55
CA LYS A 68 -1.32 15.66 12.75
C LYS A 68 -2.72 15.42 13.34
N VAL A 69 -2.99 14.22 13.85
CA VAL A 69 -4.31 13.87 14.42
C VAL A 69 -4.58 14.66 15.71
N PHE A 70 -3.55 14.83 16.54
CA PHE A 70 -3.68 15.52 17.83
C PHE A 70 -3.23 17.00 17.77
N SER A 71 -2.91 17.51 16.58
CA SER A 71 -2.45 18.90 16.35
C SER A 71 -1.35 19.35 17.32
N PHE A 72 -0.37 18.49 17.57
CA PHE A 72 0.75 18.79 18.47
C PHE A 72 1.74 19.77 17.83
N ARG A 73 2.48 20.52 18.66
CA ARG A 73 3.57 21.39 18.21
C ARG A 73 4.72 20.57 17.65
N ASP A 74 5.29 20.99 16.52
CA ASP A 74 6.39 20.28 15.82
C ASP A 74 7.61 19.97 16.69
N GLU A 75 7.89 20.80 17.70
CA GLU A 75 8.96 20.60 18.68
C GLU A 75 8.82 19.29 19.48
N LEU A 76 7.59 18.78 19.63
CA LEU A 76 7.31 17.55 20.36
C LEU A 76 7.52 16.28 19.51
N ARG A 77 7.78 16.43 18.21
CA ARG A 77 7.82 15.33 17.26
C ARG A 77 8.77 14.18 17.64
N PRO A 78 10.01 14.40 18.12
CA PRO A 78 10.87 13.30 18.55
C PRO A 78 10.27 12.54 19.74
N LYS A 79 9.64 13.26 20.68
CA LYS A 79 9.00 12.66 21.86
C LYS A 79 7.76 11.86 21.47
N VAL A 80 6.91 12.40 20.60
CA VAL A 80 5.71 11.70 20.11
C VAL A 80 6.10 10.45 19.32
N THR A 81 7.13 10.54 18.48
CA THR A 81 7.67 9.39 17.74
C THR A 81 8.16 8.29 18.69
N LEU A 82 8.90 8.66 19.74
CA LEU A 82 9.38 7.72 20.76
C LEU A 82 8.22 7.05 21.50
N ILE A 83 7.21 7.82 21.91
CA ILE A 83 6.03 7.30 22.61
C ILE A 83 5.25 6.33 21.71
N CYS A 84 5.01 6.69 20.45
CA CYS A 84 4.34 5.82 19.48
C CYS A 84 5.12 4.51 19.26
N GLY A 85 6.45 4.58 19.14
CA GLY A 85 7.29 3.39 18.99
C GLY A 85 7.27 2.49 20.24
N ALA A 86 7.35 3.08 21.44
CA ALA A 86 7.28 2.33 22.70
C ALA A 86 5.91 1.66 22.88
N LEU A 87 4.82 2.40 22.66
CA LEU A 87 3.46 1.86 22.73
C LEU A 87 3.24 0.75 21.70
N GLY A 88 3.67 0.96 20.45
CA GLY A 88 3.58 -0.06 19.41
C GLY A 88 4.33 -1.34 19.78
N THR A 89 5.52 -1.21 20.38
CA THR A 89 6.31 -2.35 20.86
C THR A 89 5.61 -3.10 21.99
N LEU A 90 5.07 -2.38 22.98
CA LEU A 90 4.34 -2.99 24.09
C LEU A 90 3.10 -3.74 23.59
N VAL A 91 2.34 -3.14 22.68
CA VAL A 91 1.14 -3.75 22.09
C VAL A 91 1.52 -4.97 21.24
N ALA A 92 2.64 -4.93 20.51
CA ALA A 92 3.14 -6.08 19.76
C ALA A 92 3.47 -7.25 20.70
N ILE A 93 4.15 -6.99 21.83
CA ILE A 93 4.47 -8.00 22.85
C ILE A 93 3.20 -8.55 23.52
N ALA A 94 2.17 -7.72 23.69
CA ALA A 94 0.88 -8.13 24.25
C ALA A 94 0.07 -9.08 23.34
N GLY A 95 0.58 -9.43 22.16
CA GLY A 95 -0.01 -10.41 21.27
C GLY A 95 -0.63 -9.83 19.99
N LEU A 96 -0.53 -8.52 19.74
CA LEU A 96 -1.03 -7.95 18.48
C LEU A 96 -0.26 -8.50 17.27
N ALA A 97 0.99 -8.91 17.45
CA ALA A 97 1.81 -9.47 16.37
C ALA A 97 1.13 -10.66 15.64
N THR A 98 0.39 -11.51 16.36
CA THR A 98 -0.29 -12.67 15.76
C THR A 98 -1.54 -12.27 14.97
N VAL A 99 -2.24 -11.22 15.40
CA VAL A 99 -3.40 -10.66 14.69
C VAL A 99 -2.94 -9.82 13.48
N LEU A 100 -1.76 -9.23 13.56
CA LEU A 100 -1.18 -8.39 12.52
C LEU A 100 -1.00 -9.13 11.20
N GLU A 101 -0.63 -10.41 11.24
CA GLU A 101 -0.50 -11.24 10.03
C GLU A 101 -1.83 -11.37 9.28
N SER A 102 -2.92 -11.66 10.01
CA SER A 102 -4.26 -11.75 9.43
C SER A 102 -4.72 -10.39 8.88
N PHE A 103 -4.42 -9.32 9.62
CA PHE A 103 -4.73 -7.96 9.20
C PHE A 103 -4.00 -7.55 7.92
N ILE A 104 -2.69 -7.80 7.83
CA ILE A 104 -1.89 -7.50 6.64
C ILE A 104 -2.35 -8.35 5.46
N SER A 105 -2.68 -9.63 5.66
CA SER A 105 -3.21 -10.49 4.60
C SER A 105 -4.48 -9.93 3.95
N VAL A 106 -5.41 -9.42 4.77
CA VAL A 106 -6.61 -8.74 4.27
C VAL A 106 -6.23 -7.47 3.51
N LEU A 107 -5.38 -6.61 4.08
CA LEU A 107 -4.93 -5.38 3.39
C LEU A 107 -4.23 -5.67 2.06
N SER A 108 -3.39 -6.70 2.01
CA SER A 108 -2.71 -7.16 0.80
C SER A 108 -3.69 -7.65 -0.27
N SER A 109 -4.90 -8.03 0.09
CA SER A 109 -5.96 -8.41 -0.85
C SER A 109 -6.83 -7.23 -1.29
N LEU A 110 -7.00 -6.23 -0.41
CA LEU A 110 -7.86 -5.06 -0.67
C LEU A 110 -7.18 -3.92 -1.43
N VAL A 111 -5.86 -3.74 -1.25
CA VAL A 111 -5.11 -2.63 -1.87
C VAL A 111 -4.86 -2.85 -3.36
N PRO A 112 -4.40 -4.02 -3.84
CA PRO A 112 -4.09 -4.23 -5.25
C PRO A 112 -5.27 -3.99 -6.22
N PRO A 113 -6.52 -4.40 -5.93
CA PRO A 113 -7.68 -4.13 -6.80
C PRO A 113 -7.83 -2.68 -7.23
N ILE A 114 -7.45 -1.71 -6.38
CA ILE A 114 -7.50 -0.28 -6.68
C ILE A 114 -6.66 0.05 -7.93
N ALA A 115 -5.51 -0.62 -8.11
CA ALA A 115 -4.67 -0.44 -9.29
C ALA A 115 -5.43 -0.84 -10.59
N GLY A 116 -6.31 -1.85 -10.53
CA GLY A 116 -7.15 -2.24 -11.66
C GLY A 116 -8.08 -1.13 -12.12
N ILE A 117 -8.69 -0.39 -11.19
CA ILE A 117 -9.52 0.78 -11.49
C ILE A 117 -8.68 1.87 -12.14
N ILE A 118 -7.53 2.21 -11.56
CA ILE A 118 -6.65 3.27 -12.06
C ILE A 118 -6.19 2.96 -13.49
N ILE A 119 -5.81 1.71 -13.76
CA ILE A 119 -5.40 1.26 -15.10
C ILE A 119 -6.56 1.38 -16.08
N ALA A 120 -7.76 0.93 -15.70
CA ALA A 120 -8.94 1.00 -16.56
C ALA A 120 -9.33 2.45 -16.88
N ASP A 121 -9.36 3.30 -15.85
CA ASP A 121 -9.78 4.69 -15.96
C ASP A 121 -8.81 5.51 -16.82
N TYR A 122 -7.51 5.38 -16.56
CA TYR A 122 -6.50 6.17 -17.28
C TYR A 122 -6.21 5.64 -18.69
N TRP A 123 -5.89 4.35 -18.82
CA TRP A 123 -5.41 3.80 -20.10
C TRP A 123 -6.53 3.42 -21.06
N ILE A 124 -7.67 2.93 -20.57
CA ILE A 124 -8.73 2.42 -21.44
C ILE A 124 -9.78 3.50 -21.70
N ILE A 125 -10.28 4.15 -20.65
CA ILE A 125 -11.31 5.20 -20.77
C ILE A 125 -10.67 6.54 -21.18
N GLY A 126 -9.66 6.99 -20.44
CA GLY A 126 -8.90 8.21 -20.72
C GLY A 126 -7.96 8.11 -21.93
N LYS A 127 -7.79 6.91 -22.51
CA LYS A 127 -6.90 6.61 -23.64
C LYS A 127 -5.44 7.06 -23.44
N GLY A 128 -5.00 7.12 -22.18
CA GLY A 128 -3.66 7.58 -21.80
C GLY A 128 -3.45 9.09 -21.91
N ASP A 129 -4.50 9.89 -22.12
CA ASP A 129 -4.43 11.35 -22.07
C ASP A 129 -4.81 11.86 -20.67
N PRO A 130 -3.88 12.48 -19.91
CA PRO A 130 -4.17 13.08 -18.61
C PRO A 130 -5.30 14.10 -18.63
N ASN A 131 -5.54 14.78 -19.78
CA ASN A 131 -6.57 15.81 -19.89
C ASN A 131 -8.00 15.22 -19.90
N ASN A 132 -8.14 13.92 -20.18
CA ASN A 132 -9.42 13.23 -20.12
C ASN A 132 -9.83 12.84 -18.70
N TRP A 133 -8.92 12.95 -17.73
CA TRP A 133 -9.24 12.71 -16.33
C TRP A 133 -9.79 13.98 -15.69
N TYR A 134 -10.92 13.86 -15.01
CA TYR A 134 -11.51 14.96 -14.25
C TYR A 134 -12.01 14.49 -12.89
N PRO A 135 -11.89 15.31 -11.84
CA PRO A 135 -12.48 15.01 -10.55
C PRO A 135 -14.00 15.03 -10.66
N VAL A 136 -14.62 13.96 -10.18
CA VAL A 136 -16.09 13.84 -10.13
C VAL A 136 -16.62 14.41 -8.83
N LYS A 137 -17.76 15.13 -8.90
CA LYS A 137 -18.49 15.57 -7.72
C LYS A 137 -19.06 14.39 -6.95
N GLY A 138 -18.88 14.39 -5.63
CA GLY A 138 -19.42 13.35 -4.76
C GLY A 138 -18.67 12.03 -4.88
N ILE A 139 -19.40 10.91 -4.79
CA ILE A 139 -18.82 9.57 -4.68
C ILE A 139 -18.98 8.83 -6.00
N ASN A 140 -17.87 8.32 -6.55
CA ASN A 140 -17.90 7.38 -7.68
C ASN A 140 -18.25 5.97 -7.18
N TRP A 141 -19.54 5.65 -7.21
CA TRP A 141 -20.04 4.33 -6.80
C TRP A 141 -19.62 3.21 -7.76
N ILE A 142 -19.41 3.52 -9.05
CA ILE A 142 -18.89 2.54 -10.03
C ILE A 142 -17.51 2.04 -9.58
N GLY A 143 -16.63 2.96 -9.18
CA GLY A 143 -15.31 2.63 -8.63
C GLY A 143 -15.41 1.79 -7.36
N ILE A 144 -16.25 2.20 -6.41
CA ILE A 144 -16.42 1.47 -5.13
C ILE A 144 -16.97 0.06 -5.35
N LEU A 145 -17.98 -0.12 -6.21
CA LEU A 145 -18.58 -1.42 -6.49
C LEU A 145 -17.58 -2.34 -7.20
N SER A 146 -16.80 -1.80 -8.14
CA SER A 146 -15.75 -2.55 -8.84
C SER A 146 -14.64 -2.98 -7.87
N TRP A 147 -14.23 -2.07 -6.99
CA TRP A 147 -13.26 -2.37 -5.93
C TRP A 147 -13.77 -3.46 -4.99
N ALA A 148 -15.03 -3.36 -4.54
CA ALA A 148 -15.64 -4.37 -3.68
C ALA A 148 -15.68 -5.74 -4.36
N ALA A 149 -16.06 -5.80 -5.63
CA ALA A 149 -16.05 -7.05 -6.41
C ALA A 149 -14.64 -7.66 -6.51
N GLY A 150 -13.65 -6.86 -6.91
CA GLY A 150 -12.25 -7.32 -7.01
C GLY A 150 -11.67 -7.75 -5.67
N SER A 151 -12.00 -7.02 -4.60
CA SER A 151 -11.58 -7.32 -3.23
C SER A 151 -12.18 -8.62 -2.69
N ILE A 152 -13.46 -8.88 -2.96
CA ILE A 152 -14.12 -10.15 -2.57
C ILE A 152 -13.47 -11.31 -3.31
N VAL A 153 -13.20 -11.17 -4.62
CA VAL A 153 -12.49 -12.21 -5.35
C VAL A 153 -11.10 -12.45 -4.76
N ALA A 154 -10.31 -11.40 -4.54
CA ALA A 154 -8.98 -11.51 -3.95
C ALA A 154 -8.99 -12.22 -2.58
N LEU A 155 -10.02 -12.01 -1.76
CA LEU A 155 -10.11 -12.61 -0.42
C LEU A 155 -10.50 -14.10 -0.43
N PHE A 156 -11.36 -14.52 -1.34
CA PHE A 156 -11.96 -15.86 -1.31
C PHE A 156 -11.50 -16.78 -2.45
N PHE A 157 -10.92 -16.24 -3.51
CA PHE A 157 -10.52 -16.97 -4.70
C PHE A 157 -9.12 -16.56 -5.14
N SER A 158 -8.27 -17.55 -5.38
CA SER A 158 -6.93 -17.32 -5.92
C SER A 158 -6.65 -18.39 -6.98
N PHE A 159 -6.63 -18.00 -8.23
CA PHE A 159 -6.19 -18.82 -9.36
C PHE A 159 -4.69 -18.60 -9.63
N PHE A 160 -4.25 -17.34 -9.76
CA PHE A 160 -2.83 -17.00 -9.88
C PHE A 160 -2.26 -16.54 -8.54
N SER A 161 -2.85 -15.48 -8.01
CA SER A 161 -2.49 -14.83 -6.76
C SER A 161 -3.63 -13.87 -6.39
N PRO A 162 -3.99 -13.75 -5.09
CA PRO A 162 -5.03 -12.83 -4.62
C PRO A 162 -4.93 -11.43 -5.23
N ALA A 163 -3.71 -10.90 -5.30
CA ALA A 163 -3.46 -9.56 -5.81
C ALA A 163 -3.74 -9.44 -7.31
N LEU A 164 -3.29 -10.40 -8.12
CA LEU A 164 -3.45 -10.35 -9.58
C LEU A 164 -4.90 -10.58 -9.97
N ASP A 165 -5.55 -11.56 -9.35
CA ASP A 165 -6.95 -11.89 -9.62
C ASP A 165 -7.86 -10.72 -9.23
N GLY A 166 -7.58 -10.09 -8.09
CA GLY A 166 -8.27 -8.87 -7.66
C GLY A 166 -8.12 -7.71 -8.64
N ILE A 167 -6.91 -7.46 -9.16
CA ILE A 167 -6.66 -6.43 -10.17
C ILE A 167 -7.47 -6.69 -11.45
N ILE A 168 -7.44 -7.91 -11.96
CA ILE A 168 -8.10 -8.28 -13.22
C ILE A 168 -9.62 -8.13 -13.08
N VAL A 169 -10.20 -8.68 -12.01
CA VAL A 169 -11.65 -8.60 -11.78
C VAL A 169 -12.09 -7.15 -11.57
N CYS A 170 -11.31 -6.36 -10.82
CA CYS A 170 -11.62 -4.95 -10.61
C CYS A 170 -11.58 -4.15 -11.92
N LEU A 171 -10.58 -4.41 -12.76
CA LEU A 171 -10.46 -3.79 -14.08
C LEU A 171 -11.67 -4.13 -14.97
N ILE A 172 -12.00 -5.42 -15.09
CA ILE A 172 -13.12 -5.86 -15.94
C ILE A 172 -14.45 -5.33 -15.42
N SER A 173 -14.70 -5.44 -14.11
CA SER A 173 -15.93 -4.93 -13.50
C SER A 173 -16.07 -3.41 -13.66
N TYR A 174 -14.98 -2.66 -13.54
CA TYR A 174 -15.00 -1.22 -13.75
C TYR A 174 -15.36 -0.85 -15.19
N LEU A 175 -14.78 -1.52 -16.19
CA LEU A 175 -15.11 -1.29 -17.59
C LEU A 175 -16.57 -1.61 -17.90
N VAL A 176 -17.08 -2.73 -17.39
CA VAL A 176 -18.47 -3.15 -17.59
C VAL A 176 -19.44 -2.18 -16.93
N LEU A 177 -19.22 -1.86 -15.65
CA LEU A 177 -20.09 -0.94 -14.91
C LEU A 177 -20.02 0.47 -15.47
N ASN A 178 -18.84 0.94 -15.88
CA ASN A 178 -18.71 2.25 -16.52
C ASN A 178 -19.39 2.29 -17.89
N SER A 179 -19.27 1.23 -18.71
CA SER A 179 -19.99 1.16 -19.99
C SER A 179 -21.51 1.15 -19.82
N LEU A 180 -22.03 0.56 -18.75
CA LEU A 180 -23.46 0.45 -18.49
C LEU A 180 -24.06 1.67 -17.79
N PHE A 181 -23.33 2.26 -16.84
CA PHE A 181 -23.86 3.26 -15.90
C PHE A 181 -23.13 4.60 -15.92
N SER A 182 -22.24 4.86 -16.88
CA SER A 182 -21.50 6.14 -17.02
C SER A 182 -22.40 7.38 -17.11
N LYS A 183 -23.64 7.23 -17.57
CA LYS A 183 -24.61 8.33 -17.69
C LYS A 183 -25.55 8.46 -16.50
N THR A 184 -25.39 7.61 -15.48
CA THR A 184 -26.24 7.58 -14.28
C THR A 184 -25.55 8.29 -13.13
N SER A 185 -26.30 8.67 -12.08
CA SER A 185 -25.74 9.29 -10.86
C SER A 185 -24.67 8.44 -10.16
N LEU A 186 -24.57 7.15 -10.50
CA LEU A 186 -23.55 6.21 -10.01
C LEU A 186 -22.12 6.58 -10.43
N ALA A 187 -21.95 7.27 -11.57
CA ALA A 187 -20.66 7.73 -12.06
C ALA A 187 -20.15 9.00 -11.32
N GLY A 188 -20.96 9.56 -10.42
CA GLY A 188 -20.69 10.83 -9.73
C GLY A 188 -21.50 11.99 -10.32
N GLY A 189 -21.55 13.09 -9.58
CA GLY A 189 -22.37 14.28 -9.86
C GLY A 189 -21.84 15.19 -10.98
N GLY A 190 -21.10 14.65 -11.95
CA GLY A 190 -20.46 15.40 -13.03
C GLY A 190 -19.09 15.99 -12.66
N ILE A 191 -18.57 16.84 -13.54
CA ILE A 191 -17.23 17.46 -13.41
C ILE A 191 -17.23 18.47 -12.25
N MET A 192 -16.21 18.38 -11.38
CA MET A 192 -15.94 19.38 -10.36
C MET A 192 -15.14 20.54 -10.97
N ASP A 193 -15.60 21.77 -10.75
CA ASP A 193 -14.94 22.96 -11.29
C ASP A 193 -13.70 23.33 -10.46
N ILE A 194 -12.74 24.06 -11.04
CA ILE A 194 -11.46 24.37 -10.39
C ILE A 194 -11.64 25.10 -9.05
N ASN A 195 -12.67 25.95 -8.97
CA ASN A 195 -13.00 26.70 -7.76
C ASN A 195 -13.52 25.79 -6.63
N GLU A 196 -14.22 24.70 -6.98
CA GLU A 196 -14.72 23.73 -6.01
C GLU A 196 -13.62 22.78 -5.54
N ILE A 197 -12.65 22.45 -6.40
CA ILE A 197 -11.47 21.66 -6.02
C ILE A 197 -10.63 22.40 -4.97
N LEU A 198 -10.46 23.71 -5.14
CA LEU A 198 -9.68 24.55 -4.24
C LEU A 198 -10.43 24.97 -2.97
N GLY A 199 -11.72 24.62 -2.86
CA GLY A 199 -12.55 25.03 -1.72
C GLY A 199 -12.75 26.54 -1.62
N LEU A 200 -12.56 27.28 -2.72
CA LEU A 200 -12.74 28.72 -2.77
C LEU A 200 -14.22 29.04 -3.03
N GLU A 201 -14.87 29.72 -2.09
CA GLU A 201 -16.22 30.24 -2.33
C GLU A 201 -16.17 31.29 -3.46
N LYS A 202 -17.21 31.32 -4.29
CA LYS A 202 -17.38 32.30 -5.38
C LYS A 202 -17.39 33.73 -4.80
N GLY A 203 -16.22 34.35 -4.66
CA GLY A 203 -16.10 35.69 -4.10
C GLY A 203 -14.69 36.17 -3.74
N GLU A 204 -13.70 35.28 -3.54
CA GLU A 204 -12.31 35.68 -3.20
C GLU A 204 -11.46 35.96 -4.45
N VAL A 205 -11.95 36.83 -5.33
CA VAL A 205 -11.11 37.48 -6.35
C VAL A 205 -11.10 38.98 -6.06
N ILE A 206 -10.10 39.42 -5.31
CA ILE A 206 -9.54 40.78 -5.37
C ILE A 206 -8.02 40.70 -5.26
#